data_AF-A0A7X8CMD4-F1
#
_entry.id   AF-A0A7X8CMD4-F1
#
_cell.length_a   1.000
_cell.length_b   1.000
_cell.length_c   1.000
_cell.angle_alpha   90.00
_cell.angle_beta   90.00
_cell.angle_gamma   90.00
#
_symmetry.space_group_name_H-M   'P 1'
#
loop_
_entity.id
_entity.type
_entity.pdbx_description
1 polymer ?
#
loop_
_entity_poly.entity_id
_entity_poly.type
_entity_poly.pdbx_seq_one_letter_code
_entity_poly.pdbx_strand_id
1 'polypeptide(L)'
;GITVAINRWAGAKAVFDQYPDIKILGKTFADWDYAKGKVAMENFLAAFPDIDGVWASGGAMTQGAIEAFLEAGRPLVPMSGEDNNGFLKLWKENMGKDKFDAVGCSMPTYFFAEGLKLGLDIVQGKVEVGKDVPKDQILHVYTITSENLDQFVRPDLPDSFWANTHMNEEQIKALFPGE
;
A
#
# COMPACT_ATOMS: atom_id res chain seq x y z
N GLY A 1 -11.81 -13.78 1.17
CA GLY A 1 -11.13 -12.61 0.58
C GLY A 1 -11.83 -12.24 -0.71
N ILE A 2 -11.99 -10.95 -0.97
CA ILE A 2 -12.48 -10.45 -2.26
C ILE A 2 -11.45 -10.73 -3.37
N THR A 3 -11.89 -10.71 -4.64
CA THR A 3 -11.06 -11.05 -5.82
C THR A 3 -9.73 -10.29 -5.87
N VAL A 4 -9.70 -9.02 -5.44
CA VAL A 4 -8.48 -8.20 -5.40
C VAL A 4 -7.41 -8.78 -4.49
N ALA A 5 -7.75 -9.17 -3.26
CA ALA A 5 -6.79 -9.74 -2.31
C ALA A 5 -6.23 -11.07 -2.83
N ILE A 6 -7.07 -11.89 -3.47
CA ILE A 6 -6.65 -13.17 -4.08
C ILE A 6 -5.67 -12.92 -5.22
N ASN A 7 -5.95 -11.94 -6.09
CA ASN A 7 -5.10 -11.64 -7.23
C ASN A 7 -3.76 -11.02 -6.82
N ARG A 8 -3.76 -10.09 -5.84
CA ARG A 8 -2.51 -9.52 -5.29
C ARG A 8 -1.63 -10.62 -4.66
N TRP A 9 -2.24 -11.51 -3.89
CA TRP A 9 -1.54 -12.66 -3.32
C TRP A 9 -1.00 -13.60 -4.41
N ALA A 10 -1.79 -13.91 -5.44
CA ALA A 10 -1.35 -14.76 -6.54
C ALA A 10 -0.13 -14.18 -7.26
N GLY A 11 -0.12 -12.86 -7.51
CA GLY A 11 1.02 -12.16 -8.10
C GLY A 11 2.27 -12.23 -7.22
N ALA A 12 2.15 -11.91 -5.92
CA ALA A 12 3.27 -11.99 -4.99
C ALA A 12 3.80 -13.42 -4.86
N LYS A 13 2.91 -14.41 -4.71
CA LYS A 13 3.28 -15.81 -4.62
C LYS A 13 4.01 -16.30 -5.88
N ALA A 14 3.57 -15.88 -7.07
CA ALA A 14 4.24 -16.24 -8.32
C ALA A 14 5.70 -15.73 -8.38
N VAL A 15 6.01 -14.61 -7.72
CA VAL A 15 7.39 -14.15 -7.54
C VAL A 15 8.11 -14.97 -6.48
N PHE A 16 7.52 -15.15 -5.30
CA PHE A 16 8.14 -15.92 -4.21
C PHE A 16 8.50 -17.35 -4.63
N ASP A 17 7.66 -18.00 -5.43
CA ASP A 17 7.91 -19.36 -5.94
C ASP A 17 9.15 -19.47 -6.84
N GLN A 18 9.67 -18.35 -7.36
CA GLN A 18 10.91 -18.30 -8.14
C GLN A 18 12.17 -18.27 -7.25
N TYR A 19 12.02 -18.03 -5.94
CA TYR A 19 13.12 -17.94 -4.97
C TYR A 19 12.97 -19.06 -3.95
N PRO A 20 13.66 -20.21 -4.11
CA PRO A 20 13.48 -21.39 -3.26
C PRO A 20 13.85 -21.16 -1.80
N ASP A 21 14.64 -20.12 -1.51
CA ASP A 21 15.02 -19.74 -0.15
C ASP A 21 13.91 -18.98 0.59
N ILE A 22 12.90 -18.46 -0.12
CA ILE A 22 11.74 -17.81 0.50
C ILE A 22 10.76 -18.89 0.99
N LYS A 23 10.51 -18.91 2.31
CA LYS A 23 9.53 -19.80 2.94
C LYS A 23 8.37 -18.98 3.51
N ILE A 24 7.15 -19.29 3.08
CA ILE A 24 5.94 -18.65 3.62
C ILE A 24 5.64 -19.28 4.98
N LEU A 25 5.91 -18.54 6.06
CA LEU A 25 5.66 -18.99 7.44
C LEU A 25 4.16 -19.01 7.78
N GLY A 26 3.42 -18.01 7.31
CA GLY A 26 2.00 -17.86 7.59
C GLY A 26 1.32 -16.93 6.59
N LYS A 27 -0.01 -17.00 6.53
CA LYS A 27 -0.85 -16.12 5.72
C LYS A 27 -2.19 -15.91 6.39
N THR A 28 -2.62 -14.66 6.48
CA THR A 28 -3.95 -14.30 6.95
C THR A 28 -4.50 -13.11 6.17
N PHE A 29 -5.82 -12.94 6.19
CA PHE A 29 -6.47 -11.76 5.63
C PHE A 29 -6.78 -10.79 6.77
N ALA A 30 -6.32 -9.54 6.62
CA ALA A 30 -6.53 -8.47 7.60
C ALA A 30 -7.43 -7.34 7.07
N ASP A 31 -8.18 -7.58 6.00
CA ASP A 31 -9.19 -6.67 5.44
C ASP A 31 -8.71 -5.22 5.18
N TRP A 32 -7.41 -5.02 4.87
CA TRP A 32 -6.78 -3.70 4.72
C TRP A 32 -6.94 -2.79 5.95
N ASP A 33 -7.22 -3.38 7.10
CA ASP A 33 -7.49 -2.68 8.34
C ASP A 33 -6.27 -2.70 9.25
N TYR A 34 -6.03 -1.56 9.91
CA TYR A 34 -4.90 -1.38 10.80
C TYR A 34 -4.98 -2.32 12.02
N ALA A 35 -6.13 -2.38 12.71
CA ALA A 35 -6.25 -3.14 13.95
C ALA A 35 -6.16 -4.66 13.67
N LYS A 36 -6.79 -5.13 12.61
CA LYS A 36 -6.66 -6.53 12.16
C LYS A 36 -5.25 -6.85 11.70
N GLY A 37 -4.57 -5.92 11.02
CA GLY A 37 -3.17 -6.06 10.62
C GLY A 37 -2.24 -6.23 11.82
N LYS A 38 -2.43 -5.39 12.84
CA LYS A 38 -1.69 -5.47 14.10
C LYS A 38 -1.92 -6.80 14.82
N VAL A 39 -3.16 -7.20 15.04
CA VAL A 39 -3.53 -8.48 15.66
C VAL A 39 -2.97 -9.68 14.87
N ALA A 40 -3.02 -9.63 13.54
CA ALA A 40 -2.42 -10.66 12.70
C ALA A 40 -0.91 -10.77 12.92
N MET A 41 -0.20 -9.64 12.97
CA MET A 41 1.24 -9.61 13.17
C MET A 41 1.64 -10.04 14.58
N GLU A 42 0.92 -9.60 15.62
CA GLU A 42 1.12 -10.06 17.01
C GLU A 42 1.04 -11.60 17.10
N ASN A 43 0.03 -12.21 16.47
CA ASN A 43 -0.13 -13.66 16.43
C ASN A 43 1.04 -14.34 15.71
N PHE A 44 1.52 -13.78 14.60
CA PHE A 44 2.68 -14.32 13.88
C PHE A 44 3.98 -14.15 14.66
N LEU A 45 4.20 -13.02 15.35
CA LEU A 45 5.36 -12.80 16.20
C LEU A 45 5.39 -13.78 17.39
N ALA A 46 4.22 -14.13 17.93
CA ALA A 46 4.10 -15.14 18.98
C ALA A 46 4.36 -16.57 18.45
N ALA A 47 3.94 -16.87 17.22
CA ALA A 47 4.07 -18.20 16.62
C ALA A 47 5.46 -18.46 16.00
N PHE A 48 6.14 -17.41 15.52
CA PHE A 48 7.38 -17.52 14.76
C PHE A 48 8.51 -16.72 15.43
N PRO A 49 9.54 -17.40 15.95
CA PRO A 49 10.67 -16.72 16.60
C PRO A 49 11.50 -15.93 15.59
N ASP A 50 11.55 -16.34 14.33
CA ASP A 50 12.30 -15.68 13.25
C ASP A 50 11.37 -15.36 12.08
N ILE A 51 11.38 -14.09 11.66
CA ILE A 51 10.64 -13.57 10.50
C ILE A 51 11.63 -12.65 9.78
N ASP A 52 11.86 -12.87 8.48
CA ASP A 52 12.83 -12.09 7.71
C ASP A 52 12.19 -10.98 6.85
N GLY A 53 10.86 -10.99 6.71
CA GLY A 53 10.13 -9.99 5.96
C GLY A 53 8.62 -10.16 6.07
N VAL A 54 7.88 -9.09 5.82
CA VAL A 54 6.41 -9.07 5.86
C VAL A 54 5.88 -8.57 4.52
N TRP A 55 5.17 -9.44 3.80
CA TRP A 55 4.39 -9.00 2.65
C TRP A 55 2.97 -8.64 3.07
N ALA A 56 2.57 -7.41 2.79
CA ALA A 56 1.24 -6.90 3.08
C ALA A 56 0.72 -6.09 1.89
N SER A 57 -0.53 -6.33 1.52
CA SER A 57 -1.14 -5.70 0.35
C SER A 57 -1.82 -4.37 0.66
N GLY A 58 -1.58 -3.76 1.81
CA GLY A 58 -2.29 -2.56 2.28
C GLY A 58 -1.46 -1.75 3.26
N GLY A 59 -1.39 -0.43 3.07
CA GLY A 59 -0.58 0.42 3.93
C GLY A 59 -1.03 0.42 5.40
N ALA A 60 -2.34 0.54 5.68
CA ALA A 60 -2.84 0.57 7.06
C ALA A 60 -2.54 -0.74 7.85
N MET A 61 -2.62 -1.91 7.21
CA MET A 61 -2.23 -3.17 7.86
C MET A 61 -0.71 -3.26 8.07
N THR A 62 0.10 -2.69 7.17
CA THR A 62 1.55 -2.62 7.33
C THR A 62 1.93 -1.67 8.46
N GLN A 63 1.22 -0.55 8.62
CA GLN A 63 1.36 0.33 9.78
C GLN A 63 1.15 -0.48 11.08
N GLY A 64 0.05 -1.23 11.16
CA GLY A 64 -0.22 -2.11 12.31
C GLY A 64 0.86 -3.18 12.53
N ALA A 65 1.43 -3.73 11.45
CA ALA A 65 2.52 -4.70 11.54
C ALA A 65 3.81 -4.07 12.10
N ILE A 66 4.21 -2.88 11.64
CA ILE A 66 5.38 -2.15 12.15
C ILE A 66 5.23 -1.93 13.66
N GLU A 67 4.07 -1.45 14.10
CA GLU A 67 3.82 -1.20 15.51
C GLU A 67 3.84 -2.48 16.35
N ALA A 68 3.30 -3.59 15.84
CA ALA A 68 3.39 -4.89 16.53
C ALA A 68 4.84 -5.34 16.74
N PHE A 69 5.72 -5.12 15.75
CA PHE A 69 7.16 -5.41 15.90
C PHE A 69 7.81 -4.51 16.97
N LEU A 70 7.52 -3.21 16.92
CA LEU A 70 8.07 -2.24 17.87
C LEU A 70 7.63 -2.54 19.31
N GLU A 71 6.35 -2.85 19.52
CA GLU A 71 5.78 -3.19 20.84
C GLU A 71 6.31 -4.53 21.37
N ALA A 72 6.56 -5.50 20.48
CA ALA A 72 7.20 -6.77 20.84
C ALA A 72 8.71 -6.64 21.11
N GLY A 73 9.30 -5.45 20.89
CA GLY A 73 10.75 -5.24 21.00
C GLY A 73 11.55 -6.05 19.98
N ARG A 74 10.94 -6.38 18.84
CA ARG A 74 11.55 -7.18 17.76
C ARG A 74 12.17 -6.25 16.72
N PRO A 75 13.39 -6.53 16.22
CA PRO A 75 13.99 -5.74 15.14
C PRO A 75 13.06 -5.68 13.94
N LEU A 76 12.93 -4.49 13.34
CA LEU A 76 12.11 -4.33 12.15
C LEU A 76 12.75 -5.02 10.94
N VAL A 77 11.89 -5.56 10.07
CA VAL A 77 12.25 -6.37 8.90
C VAL A 77 11.68 -5.74 7.64
N PRO A 78 12.23 -5.99 6.45
CA PRO A 78 11.68 -5.46 5.22
C PRO A 78 10.18 -5.73 5.06
N MET A 79 9.41 -4.70 4.73
CA MET A 79 7.95 -4.81 4.56
C MET A 79 7.48 -4.25 3.22
N SER A 80 6.24 -4.56 2.85
CA SER A 80 5.55 -3.91 1.73
C SER A 80 4.23 -3.29 2.19
N GLY A 81 3.74 -2.32 1.45
CA GLY A 81 2.47 -1.66 1.73
C GLY A 81 1.93 -0.90 0.51
N GLU A 82 1.11 0.10 0.78
CA GLU A 82 0.59 1.04 -0.22
C GLU A 82 1.01 2.47 0.16
N ASP A 83 0.38 3.47 -0.42
CA ASP A 83 0.62 4.89 -0.20
C ASP A 83 -0.26 5.51 0.90
N ASN A 84 -0.71 4.69 1.86
CA ASN A 84 -1.40 5.19 3.05
C ASN A 84 -0.41 5.91 3.97
N ASN A 85 -0.75 7.13 4.37
CA ASN A 85 0.17 8.08 4.98
C ASN A 85 0.69 7.60 6.35
N GLY A 86 -0.12 6.92 7.16
CA GLY A 86 0.32 6.37 8.45
C GLY A 86 1.48 5.37 8.30
N PHE A 87 1.39 4.49 7.31
CA PHE A 87 2.51 3.61 6.95
C PHE A 87 3.72 4.40 6.42
N LEU A 88 3.52 5.39 5.55
CA LEU A 88 4.63 6.19 5.02
C LEU A 88 5.38 6.97 6.11
N LYS A 89 4.66 7.50 7.12
CA LYS A 89 5.24 8.16 8.29
C LYS A 89 6.08 7.18 9.10
N LEU A 90 5.52 6.03 9.49
CA LEU A 90 6.27 5.03 10.24
C LEU A 90 7.47 4.49 9.46
N TRP A 91 7.33 4.35 8.13
CA TRP A 91 8.46 4.01 7.27
C TRP A 91 9.55 5.08 7.37
N LYS A 92 9.21 6.36 7.17
CA LYS A 92 10.17 7.47 7.26
C LYS A 92 10.86 7.56 8.62
N GLU A 93 10.11 7.35 9.70
CA GLU A 93 10.63 7.43 11.08
C GLU A 93 11.57 6.28 11.45
N ASN A 94 11.45 5.14 10.78
CA ASN A 94 12.15 3.91 11.14
C ASN A 94 13.11 3.39 10.08
N MET A 95 13.08 3.92 8.84
CA MET A 95 13.99 3.50 7.78
C MET A 95 15.46 3.62 8.23
N GLY A 96 16.26 2.60 7.94
CA GLY A 96 17.65 2.53 8.38
C GLY A 96 17.87 2.14 9.84
N LYS A 97 16.80 1.92 10.63
CA LYS A 97 16.90 1.17 11.89
C LYS A 97 16.93 -0.32 11.56
N ASP A 98 17.84 -1.06 12.19
CA ASP A 98 18.05 -2.49 11.93
C ASP A 98 18.23 -2.79 10.42
N LYS A 99 17.36 -3.63 9.85
CA LYS A 99 17.31 -3.97 8.43
C LYS A 99 16.07 -3.38 7.75
N PHE A 100 15.42 -2.41 8.38
CA PHE A 100 14.13 -1.94 7.93
C PHE A 100 14.24 -0.99 6.74
N ASP A 101 13.62 -1.44 5.66
CA ASP A 101 13.23 -0.65 4.51
C ASP A 101 11.88 -1.20 4.00
N ALA A 102 11.22 -0.50 3.10
CA ALA A 102 9.96 -0.97 2.54
C ALA A 102 9.77 -0.62 1.06
N VAL A 103 8.64 -1.06 0.51
CA VAL A 103 8.16 -0.65 -0.81
C VAL A 103 6.65 -0.45 -0.74
N GLY A 104 6.17 0.68 -1.27
CA GLY A 104 4.75 1.00 -1.35
C GLY A 104 4.26 0.94 -2.79
N CYS A 105 3.32 0.06 -3.11
CA CYS A 105 2.65 0.09 -4.41
C CYS A 105 1.36 0.89 -4.28
N SER A 106 1.32 2.10 -4.83
CA SER A 106 0.21 3.02 -4.61
C SER A 106 -1.11 2.48 -5.19
N MET A 107 -2.22 2.73 -4.48
CA MET A 107 -3.55 2.66 -5.08
C MET A 107 -3.88 4.04 -5.67
N PRO A 108 -3.88 4.21 -7.00
CA PRO A 108 -4.10 5.53 -7.61
C PRO A 108 -5.54 6.00 -7.35
N THR A 109 -5.75 6.84 -6.33
CA THR A 109 -7.09 7.27 -5.87
C THR A 109 -7.92 7.98 -6.95
N TYR A 110 -7.24 8.55 -7.94
CA TYR A 110 -7.82 9.27 -9.07
C TYR A 110 -8.40 8.35 -10.16
N PHE A 111 -8.27 7.02 -10.07
CA PHE A 111 -8.76 6.12 -11.11
C PHE A 111 -10.26 6.24 -11.40
N PHE A 112 -11.06 6.55 -10.38
CA PHE A 112 -12.49 6.82 -10.56
C PHE A 112 -12.74 8.10 -11.35
N ALA A 113 -11.95 9.15 -11.12
CA ALA A 113 -12.05 10.40 -11.85
C ALA A 113 -11.65 10.21 -13.33
N GLU A 114 -10.57 9.47 -13.59
CA GLU A 114 -10.16 9.11 -14.96
C GLU A 114 -11.22 8.27 -15.66
N GLY A 115 -11.81 7.29 -14.97
CA GLY A 115 -12.90 6.47 -15.51
C GLY A 115 -14.13 7.31 -15.87
N LEU A 116 -14.51 8.26 -15.02
CA LEU A 116 -15.63 9.18 -15.28
C LEU A 116 -15.34 10.09 -16.48
N LYS A 117 -14.13 10.66 -16.55
CA LYS A 117 -13.68 11.52 -17.65
C LYS A 117 -13.74 10.77 -18.98
N LEU A 118 -13.19 9.56 -19.04
CA LEU A 118 -13.25 8.70 -20.22
C LEU A 118 -14.70 8.41 -20.61
N GLY A 119 -15.56 8.08 -19.64
CA GLY A 119 -16.98 7.83 -19.88
C GLY A 119 -17.68 9.03 -20.52
N LEU A 120 -17.37 10.24 -20.06
CA LEU A 120 -17.90 11.47 -20.65
C LEU A 120 -17.42 11.68 -22.09
N ASP A 121 -16.12 11.45 -22.35
CA ASP A 121 -15.56 11.60 -23.70
C ASP A 121 -16.18 10.61 -24.70
N ILE A 122 -16.50 9.38 -24.26
CA ILE A 122 -17.22 8.37 -25.07
C ILE A 122 -18.64 8.85 -25.39
N VAL A 123 -19.41 9.28 -24.38
CA VAL A 123 -20.80 9.71 -24.58
C VAL A 123 -20.90 10.99 -25.43
N GLN A 124 -19.88 11.84 -25.38
CA GLN A 124 -19.76 13.03 -26.22
C GLN A 124 -19.24 12.74 -27.63
N GLY A 125 -18.91 11.48 -27.95
CA GLY A 125 -18.39 11.07 -29.26
C GLY A 125 -16.99 11.58 -29.57
N LYS A 126 -16.21 11.98 -28.55
CA LYS A 126 -14.82 12.44 -28.72
C LYS A 126 -13.86 11.28 -28.94
N VAL A 127 -14.16 10.11 -28.38
CA VAL A 127 -13.36 8.89 -28.49
C VAL A 127 -14.24 7.66 -28.68
N GLU A 128 -13.74 6.69 -29.42
CA GLU A 128 -14.39 5.40 -29.69
C GLU A 128 -13.57 4.24 -29.11
N VAL A 129 -14.20 3.42 -28.26
CA VAL A 129 -13.55 2.25 -27.64
C VAL A 129 -13.26 1.19 -28.69
N GLY A 130 -12.04 0.65 -28.68
CA GLY A 130 -11.52 -0.30 -29.65
C GLY A 130 -10.87 0.35 -30.88
N LYS A 131 -11.04 1.67 -31.05
CA LYS A 131 -10.43 2.44 -32.14
C LYS A 131 -9.45 3.48 -31.61
N ASP A 132 -9.91 4.41 -30.79
CA ASP A 132 -9.09 5.50 -30.24
C ASP A 132 -8.52 5.13 -28.86
N VAL A 133 -9.24 4.29 -28.11
CA VAL A 133 -8.84 3.82 -26.78
C VAL A 133 -9.05 2.31 -26.63
N PRO A 134 -8.19 1.57 -25.90
CA PRO A 134 -8.38 0.15 -25.68
C PRO A 134 -9.58 -0.12 -24.76
N LYS A 135 -10.14 -1.33 -24.87
CA LYS A 135 -11.24 -1.80 -24.01
C LYS A 135 -10.79 -1.89 -22.55
N ASP A 136 -9.63 -2.47 -22.32
CA ASP A 136 -9.03 -2.57 -21.00
C ASP A 136 -8.01 -1.44 -20.84
N GLN A 137 -8.27 -0.56 -19.88
CA GLN A 137 -7.35 0.51 -19.52
C GLN A 137 -6.65 0.17 -18.21
N ILE A 138 -5.33 0.11 -18.27
CA ILE A 138 -4.49 -0.15 -17.11
C ILE A 138 -3.87 1.19 -16.71
N LEU A 139 -4.25 1.68 -15.54
CA LEU A 139 -3.57 2.82 -14.95
C LEU A 139 -2.24 2.40 -14.36
N HIS A 140 -1.23 3.22 -14.58
CA HIS A 140 0.08 2.98 -14.02
C HIS A 140 0.02 3.11 -12.49
N VAL A 141 0.40 2.04 -11.79
CA VAL A 141 0.57 2.03 -10.34
C VAL A 141 1.94 2.59 -10.01
N TYR A 142 1.98 3.71 -9.30
CA TYR A 142 3.23 4.32 -8.87
C TYR A 142 3.88 3.50 -7.76
N THR A 143 5.19 3.32 -7.83
CA THR A 143 5.95 2.60 -6.80
C THR A 143 6.74 3.60 -5.96
N ILE A 144 6.52 3.54 -4.65
CA ILE A 144 7.22 4.31 -3.64
C ILE A 144 8.36 3.45 -3.10
N THR A 145 9.57 4.00 -3.14
CA THR A 145 10.80 3.42 -2.56
C THR A 145 11.39 4.44 -1.58
N SER A 146 12.39 4.03 -0.80
CA SER A 146 13.12 4.95 0.07
C SER A 146 13.74 6.14 -0.68
N GLU A 147 13.99 6.02 -1.98
CA GLU A 147 14.55 7.09 -2.82
C GLU A 147 13.56 8.22 -3.12
N ASN A 148 12.25 7.92 -3.14
CA ASN A 148 11.21 8.90 -3.49
C ASN A 148 10.17 9.12 -2.38
N LEU A 149 10.30 8.46 -1.22
CA LEU A 149 9.38 8.53 -0.10
C LEU A 149 9.03 9.97 0.32
N ASP A 150 10.02 10.87 0.31
CA ASP A 150 9.86 12.28 0.70
C ASP A 150 8.94 13.08 -0.23
N GLN A 151 8.62 12.56 -1.42
CA GLN A 151 7.65 13.16 -2.33
C GLN A 151 6.20 12.85 -1.93
N PHE A 152 5.99 11.82 -1.10
CA PHE A 152 4.66 11.28 -0.80
C PHE A 152 4.28 11.43 0.67
N VAL A 153 5.20 11.20 1.61
CA VAL A 153 4.89 11.28 3.04
C VAL A 153 4.43 12.70 3.40
N ARG A 154 3.30 12.80 4.13
CA ARG A 154 2.71 14.06 4.58
C ARG A 154 2.63 14.10 6.11
N PRO A 155 3.68 14.59 6.80
CA PRO A 155 3.69 14.71 8.25
C PRO A 155 2.55 15.59 8.79
N ASP A 156 2.08 16.54 7.98
CA ASP A 156 1.02 17.51 8.25
C ASP A 156 -0.40 17.00 7.97
N LEU A 157 -0.57 15.75 7.52
CA LEU A 157 -1.88 15.17 7.23
C LEU A 157 -2.13 13.92 8.06
N PRO A 158 -3.40 13.53 8.31
CA PRO A 158 -3.75 12.30 9.00
C PRO A 158 -3.13 11.05 8.39
N ASP A 159 -3.05 10.01 9.21
CA ASP A 159 -2.58 8.68 8.80
C ASP A 159 -3.48 8.04 7.75
N SER A 160 -4.78 8.39 7.74
CA SER A 160 -5.76 7.90 6.78
C SER A 160 -5.62 8.51 5.37
N PHE A 161 -4.78 9.53 5.20
CA PHE A 161 -4.53 10.15 3.91
C PHE A 161 -3.89 9.17 2.91
N TRP A 162 -4.25 9.30 1.64
CA TRP A 162 -3.67 8.53 0.53
C TRP A 162 -2.79 9.45 -0.31
N ALA A 163 -1.49 9.18 -0.29
CA ALA A 163 -0.46 10.14 -0.70
C ALA A 163 -0.35 10.36 -2.21
N ASN A 164 -0.64 9.37 -3.05
CA ASN A 164 -0.58 9.52 -4.50
C ASN A 164 -1.93 10.00 -5.06
N THR A 165 -2.22 11.27 -4.83
CA THR A 165 -3.46 11.92 -5.26
C THR A 165 -3.19 13.02 -6.30
N HIS A 166 -4.18 13.27 -7.16
CA HIS A 166 -4.19 14.44 -8.06
C HIS A 166 -4.82 15.68 -7.41
N MET A 167 -5.21 15.60 -6.13
CA MET A 167 -5.75 16.73 -5.40
C MET A 167 -4.68 17.80 -5.18
N ASN A 168 -5.04 19.06 -5.41
CA ASN A 168 -4.20 20.19 -5.05
C ASN A 168 -4.31 20.53 -3.54
N GLU A 169 -3.43 21.40 -3.04
CA GLU A 169 -3.40 21.77 -1.62
C GLU A 169 -4.70 22.38 -1.10
N GLU A 170 -5.43 23.13 -1.93
CA GLU A 170 -6.72 23.71 -1.54
C GLU A 170 -7.76 22.60 -1.30
N GLN A 171 -7.82 21.62 -2.22
CA GLN A 171 -8.71 20.46 -2.11
C GLN A 171 -8.34 19.57 -0.92
N ILE A 172 -7.04 19.34 -0.68
CA ILE A 172 -6.56 18.57 0.46
C ILE A 172 -6.97 19.26 1.76
N LYS A 173 -6.70 20.56 1.92
CA LYS A 173 -7.07 21.32 3.13
C LYS A 173 -8.58 21.38 3.36
N ALA A 174 -9.38 21.39 2.29
CA ALA A 174 -10.83 21.34 2.41
C ALA A 174 -11.34 19.99 2.94
N LEU A 175 -10.65 18.89 2.62
CA LEU A 175 -11.01 17.54 3.05
C LEU A 175 -10.43 17.17 4.42
N PHE A 176 -9.29 17.76 4.79
CA PHE A 176 -8.59 17.54 6.05
C PHE A 176 -8.36 18.86 6.81
N PRO A 177 -9.43 19.56 7.25
CA PRO A 177 -9.28 20.87 7.87
C PRO A 177 -8.78 20.74 9.32
N GLY A 178 -7.58 21.25 9.60
CA GLY A 178 -7.12 21.55 10.96
C GLY A 178 -6.56 20.37 11.75
N GLU A 179 -5.90 19.43 11.08
CA GLU A 179 -5.01 18.43 11.71
C GLU A 179 -3.54 18.85 11.61
#